data_AF-A0A195FRZ4-F1
#
_entry.id   AF-A0A195FRZ4-F1
#
_cell.length_a   1.000
_cell.length_b   1.000
_cell.length_c   1.000
_cell.angle_alpha   90.00
_cell.angle_beta   90.00
_cell.angle_gamma   90.00
#
_symmetry.space_group_name_H-M   'P 1'
#
loop_
_entity.id
_entity.type
_entity.pdbx_description
1 polymer ?
#
loop_
_entity_poly.entity_id
_entity_poly.type
_entity_poly.pdbx_seq_one_letter_code
_entity_poly.pdbx_strand_id
1 'polypeptide(L)'
;MTLLLHSEIIVSVTDATVYRLLYDLVQNNVAGIPIVHEKTEWNFDPDIGKQRRIQYEQENGRFGEYAIAKLGMGIGYKGPWGDPVKS
;
A
#
# COMPACT_ATOMS: atom_id res chain seq x y z
N MET A 1 16.28 -39.89 24.25
CA MET A 1 16.45 -38.75 23.33
C MET A 1 15.50 -37.65 23.77
N THR A 2 16.03 -36.56 24.30
CA THR A 2 15.28 -35.39 24.74
C THR A 2 15.89 -34.18 24.07
N LEU A 3 15.16 -33.59 23.12
CA LEU A 3 15.54 -32.32 22.50
C LEU A 3 15.16 -31.20 23.49
N LEU A 4 16.12 -30.74 24.27
CA LEU A 4 16.00 -29.51 25.07
C LEU A 4 16.27 -28.30 24.17
N LEU A 5 15.23 -27.81 23.50
CA LEU A 5 15.21 -26.45 22.95
C LEU A 5 14.80 -25.49 24.09
N HIS A 6 15.75 -25.11 24.94
CA HIS A 6 15.61 -23.96 25.84
C HIS A 6 16.72 -22.96 25.52
N SER A 7 16.60 -22.30 24.37
CA SER A 7 17.38 -21.10 24.07
C SER A 7 16.48 -19.89 24.29
N GLU A 8 16.15 -19.61 25.57
CA GLU A 8 15.63 -18.30 25.93
C GLU A 8 16.79 -17.31 25.90
N ILE A 9 16.86 -16.53 24.81
CA ILE A 9 17.82 -15.43 24.72
C ILE A 9 17.33 -14.34 25.66
N ILE A 10 17.96 -14.23 26.83
CA ILE A 10 17.76 -13.12 27.75
C ILE A 10 18.49 -11.91 27.15
N VAL A 11 17.78 -11.16 26.30
CA VAL A 11 18.27 -9.91 25.73
C VAL A 11 18.21 -8.85 26.83
N SER A 12 19.36 -8.25 27.15
CA SER A 12 19.42 -7.08 28.05
C SER A 12 18.52 -5.97 27.51
N VAL A 13 17.83 -5.20 28.38
CA VAL A 13 16.94 -4.09 27.97
C VAL A 13 17.65 -3.09 27.04
N THR A 14 18.95 -2.86 27.24
CA THR A 14 19.79 -2.05 26.35
C THR A 14 19.92 -2.67 24.95
N ASP A 15 20.08 -3.98 24.87
CA ASP A 15 20.27 -4.73 23.62
C ASP A 15 18.95 -4.80 22.83
N ALA A 16 17.81 -4.90 23.52
CA ALA A 16 16.47 -4.79 22.91
C ALA A 16 16.20 -3.39 22.32
N THR A 17 16.77 -2.33 22.93
CA THR A 17 16.62 -0.95 22.46
C THR A 17 17.46 -0.72 21.20
N VAL A 18 18.71 -1.20 21.19
CA VAL A 18 19.58 -1.13 20.00
C VAL A 18 18.97 -1.92 18.84
N TYR A 19 18.44 -3.11 19.11
CA TYR A 19 17.78 -3.92 18.09
C TYR A 19 16.57 -3.19 17.48
N ARG A 20 15.73 -2.55 18.30
CA ARG A 20 14.62 -1.71 17.81
C ARG A 20 15.08 -0.56 16.93
N LEU A 21 16.12 0.17 17.34
CA LEU A 21 16.65 1.28 16.55
C LEU A 21 17.17 0.83 15.18
N LEU A 22 17.88 -0.30 15.14
CA LEU A 22 18.36 -0.88 13.89
C LEU A 22 17.21 -1.35 12.99
N TYR A 23 16.22 -2.03 13.59
CA TYR A 23 15.02 -2.46 12.88
C TYR A 23 14.27 -1.27 12.26
N ASP A 24 14.00 -0.23 13.06
CA ASP A 24 13.28 0.96 12.61
C ASP A 24 14.07 1.70 11.52
N LEU A 25 15.40 1.79 11.65
CA LEU A 25 16.25 2.43 10.64
C LEU A 25 16.22 1.66 9.32
N VAL A 26 16.35 0.34 9.36
CA VAL A 26 16.28 -0.50 8.15
C VAL A 26 14.89 -0.42 7.52
N GLN A 27 13.83 -0.55 8.32
CA GLN A 27 12.45 -0.47 7.82
C GLN A 27 12.16 0.88 7.17
N ASN A 28 12.50 1.99 7.82
CA ASN A 28 12.23 3.32 7.30
C ASN A 28 13.02 3.64 6.01
N ASN A 29 14.22 3.08 5.85
CA ASN A 29 15.02 3.30 4.63
C ASN A 29 14.62 2.37 3.47
N VAL A 30 14.25 1.12 3.77
CA VAL A 30 13.95 0.11 2.73
C VAL A 30 12.50 0.16 2.29
N ALA A 31 11.57 0.25 3.25
CA ALA A 31 10.14 0.18 3.01
C ALA A 31 9.40 1.51 3.26
N GLY A 32 10.12 2.53 3.77
CA GLY A 32 9.49 3.77 4.22
C GLY A 32 8.87 3.64 5.61
N ILE A 33 8.37 4.76 6.13
CA ILE A 33 7.58 4.75 7.37
C ILE A 33 6.37 3.85 7.15
N PRO A 34 6.03 2.94 8.07
CA PRO A 34 4.79 2.17 7.99
C PRO A 34 3.60 3.12 8.16
N ILE A 35 3.24 3.83 7.09
CA ILE A 35 2.01 4.60 7.02
C ILE A 35 0.90 3.56 6.94
N VAL A 36 0.15 3.45 8.03
CA VAL A 36 -1.10 2.68 8.08
C VAL A 36 -1.94 3.13 6.90
N HIS A 37 -2.33 2.19 6.04
CA HIS A 37 -3.12 2.41 4.83
C HIS A 37 -4.10 3.57 4.99
N GLU A 38 -3.97 4.58 4.13
CA GLU A 38 -4.88 5.72 4.12
C GLU A 38 -6.30 5.20 3.87
N LYS A 39 -7.22 5.49 4.80
CA LYS A 39 -8.63 5.20 4.56
C LYS A 39 -9.07 6.12 3.43
N THR A 40 -9.54 5.53 2.34
CA THR A 40 -10.12 6.25 1.21
C THR A 40 -11.61 5.98 1.18
N GLU A 41 -12.40 7.03 1.20
CA GLU A 41 -13.84 6.93 0.97
C GLU A 41 -14.13 7.08 -0.52
N TRP A 42 -15.04 6.23 -1.00
CA TRP A 42 -15.49 6.25 -2.39
C TRP A 42 -16.98 6.50 -2.40
N ASN A 43 -17.39 7.57 -3.07
CA ASN A 43 -18.80 7.81 -3.35
C ASN A 43 -19.26 6.84 -4.47
N PHE A 44 -19.71 5.65 -4.06
CA PHE A 44 -20.21 4.63 -4.97
C PHE A 44 -21.73 4.76 -5.14
N ASP A 45 -22.13 5.18 -6.34
CA ASP A 45 -23.51 5.13 -6.81
C ASP A 45 -23.61 4.05 -7.92
N PRO A 46 -24.46 3.02 -7.77
CA PRO A 46 -24.53 1.90 -8.70
C PRO A 46 -25.02 2.28 -10.10
N ASP A 47 -25.87 3.31 -10.24
CA ASP A 47 -26.38 3.71 -11.55
C ASP A 47 -25.37 4.59 -12.29
N ILE A 48 -24.66 5.45 -11.56
CA ILE A 48 -23.50 6.18 -12.09
C ILE A 48 -22.37 5.20 -12.42
N GLY A 49 -22.17 4.15 -11.63
CA GLY A 49 -21.14 3.13 -11.86
C GLY A 49 -21.27 2.43 -13.21
N LYS A 50 -22.50 2.13 -13.65
CA LYS A 50 -22.75 1.56 -14.99
C LYS A 50 -22.33 2.51 -16.10
N GLN A 51 -22.66 3.80 -15.98
CA GLN A 51 -22.29 4.81 -16.97
C GLN A 51 -20.77 5.04 -17.00
N ARG A 52 -20.13 5.15 -15.83
CA ARG A 52 -18.67 5.29 -15.71
C ARG A 52 -17.93 4.10 -16.30
N ARG A 53 -18.47 2.88 -16.17
CA ARG A 53 -17.87 1.70 -16.81
C ARG A 53 -17.85 1.84 -18.33
N ILE A 54 -18.99 2.23 -18.94
CA ILE A 54 -19.08 2.42 -20.39
C ILE A 54 -18.09 3.50 -20.85
N GLN A 55 -18.04 4.62 -20.14
CA GLN A 55 -17.10 5.69 -20.42
C GLN A 55 -15.64 5.22 -20.31
N TYR A 56 -15.31 4.47 -19.25
CA TYR A 56 -13.98 3.92 -19.05
C TYR A 56 -13.57 2.98 -20.19
N GLU A 57 -14.46 2.06 -20.59
CA GLU A 57 -14.21 1.13 -21.70
C GLU A 57 -13.96 1.88 -23.02
N GLN A 58 -14.71 2.97 -23.27
CA GLN A 58 -14.53 3.82 -24.45
C GLN A 58 -13.18 4.55 -24.44
N GLU A 59 -12.75 5.07 -23.30
CA GLU A 59 -11.52 5.87 -23.18
C GLU A 59 -10.24 5.05 -23.01
N ASN A 60 -10.36 3.83 -22.48
CA ASN A 60 -9.23 3.03 -22.02
C ASN A 60 -9.17 1.61 -22.60
N GLY A 61 -10.14 1.22 -23.43
CA GLY A 61 -10.26 -0.12 -23.97
C GLY A 61 -11.14 -1.01 -23.09
N ARG A 62 -11.69 -2.07 -23.69
CA ARG A 62 -12.65 -2.98 -23.02
C ARG A 62 -12.07 -3.58 -21.74
N PHE A 63 -10.77 -3.81 -21.68
CA PHE A 63 -10.08 -4.36 -20.51
C PHE A 63 -9.02 -3.39 -19.93
N GLY A 64 -9.04 -2.11 -20.34
CA GLY A 64 -8.11 -1.10 -19.83
C GLY A 64 -6.70 -1.14 -20.46
N GLU A 65 -6.53 -1.79 -21.61
CA GLU A 65 -5.24 -1.94 -22.30
C GLU A 65 -4.59 -0.58 -22.59
N TYR A 66 -5.39 0.42 -22.96
CA TYR A 66 -4.91 1.78 -23.19
C TYR A 66 -4.62 2.52 -21.88
N ALA A 67 -5.33 2.23 -20.80
CA ALA A 67 -4.98 2.78 -19.48
C ALA A 67 -3.61 2.28 -19.02
N ILE A 68 -3.34 0.97 -19.17
CA ILE A 68 -2.04 0.36 -18.86
C ILE A 68 -0.92 0.99 -19.71
N ALA A 69 -1.16 1.16 -21.01
CA ALA A 69 -0.19 1.81 -21.88
C ALA A 69 0.09 3.27 -21.47
N LYS A 70 -0.96 4.06 -21.18
CA LYS A 70 -0.81 5.45 -20.70
C LYS A 70 -0.01 5.53 -19.40
N LEU A 71 -0.23 4.59 -18.47
CA LEU A 71 0.55 4.47 -17.24
C LEU A 71 2.02 4.16 -17.54
N GLY A 72 2.29 3.19 -18.41
CA GLY A 72 3.67 2.85 -18.83
C GLY A 72 4.40 3.99 -19.54
N MET A 73 3.67 4.88 -20.21
CA MET A 73 4.22 6.09 -20.85
C MET A 73 4.30 7.30 -19.91
N GLY A 74 3.85 7.19 -18.65
CA GLY A 74 3.83 8.32 -17.70
C GLY A 74 2.79 9.42 -18.02
N ILE A 75 1.85 9.14 -18.91
CA ILE A 75 0.76 10.03 -19.35
C ILE A 75 -0.54 9.76 -18.55
N GLY A 76 -0.54 8.73 -17.69
CA GLY A 76 -1.70 8.31 -16.89
C GLY A 76 -2.22 9.35 -15.89
N TYR A 77 -3.27 8.94 -15.16
CA TYR A 77 -3.96 9.77 -14.17
C TYR A 77 -2.99 10.34 -13.12
N LYS A 78 -2.97 11.67 -12.95
CA LYS A 78 -2.11 12.40 -12.01
C LYS A 78 -2.89 13.02 -10.84
N GLY A 79 -4.14 12.62 -10.65
CA GLY A 79 -4.99 13.10 -9.57
C GLY A 79 -4.95 12.19 -8.33
N PRO A 80 -5.52 12.65 -7.21
CA PRO A 80 -5.80 11.79 -6.05
C PRO A 80 -6.82 10.72 -6.45
N TRP A 81 -6.58 9.47 -6.07
CA TRP A 81 -7.45 8.34 -6.43
C TRP A 81 -8.85 8.45 -5.80
N GLY A 82 -8.99 9.14 -4.67
CA GLY A 82 -10.24 9.43 -4.00
C GLY A 82 -10.05 10.55 -2.99
N ASP A 83 -11.08 10.81 -2.19
CA ASP A 83 -10.98 11.80 -1.13
C ASP A 83 -10.24 11.21 0.08
N PRO A 84 -9.15 11.83 0.54
CA PRO A 84 -8.44 11.36 1.71
C PRO A 84 -9.31 11.55 2.96
N VAL A 85 -9.50 10.48 3.74
CA VAL A 85 -10.23 10.57 5.00
C VAL A 85 -9.34 11.29 6.00
N LYS A 86 -9.69 12.53 6.35
CA LYS A 86 -9.04 13.26 7.44
C LYS A 86 -9.32 12.51 8.75
N SER A 87 -8.27 11.96 9.36
CA SER A 87 -8.32 11.39 10.71
C SER A 87 -8.53 12.46 11.77
#